data_AF-A0A6B2G923-F1
#
_entry.id   AF-A0A6B2G923-F1
#
_cell.length_a   1.000
_cell.length_b   1.000
_cell.length_c   1.000
_cell.angle_alpha   90.00
_cell.angle_beta   90.00
_cell.angle_gamma   90.00
#
_symmetry.space_group_name_H-M   'P 1'
#
loop_
_entity.id
_entity.type
_entity.pdbx_description
1 polymer ?
#
loop_
_entity_poly.entity_id
_entity_poly.type
_entity_poly.pdbx_seq_one_letter_code
_entity_poly.pdbx_strand_id
1 'polypeptide(L)'
;GDRAHWDPIYAAIIVAHEIGHLLGFDHVDSSNSTCKCPWENFMCVMQPRSFFWRDSVPTSFDSCNMKLLINNPKSCLLDCDKPFINSNRPVCGNNLREEGEDCDCGFEESCILMGRRTCCNPSTCTFVNPTYQCDEGTCCDKCRFKRGNICKEPTDECDLPDFCGGDHSYCEDNYKMNGVRCASDSAYCSDGLCMTKNKYCNLLFPHSNSSYSDTCYAFASSYTNRACTGLT
;
A
#
# COMPACT_ATOMS: atom_id res chain seq x y z
N GLY A 1 -24.74 28.00 23.07
CA GLY A 1 -23.81 28.55 22.07
C GLY A 1 -22.73 27.53 21.92
N ASP A 2 -23.09 26.45 21.24
CA ASP A 2 -22.50 25.14 21.50
C ASP A 2 -21.36 24.94 20.51
N ARG A 3 -20.13 25.07 21.00
CA ARG A 3 -18.98 24.57 20.25
C ARG A 3 -19.11 23.06 20.26
N ALA A 4 -19.45 22.49 19.11
CA ALA A 4 -19.28 21.07 18.85
C ALA A 4 -17.84 20.71 19.22
N HIS A 5 -17.68 19.94 20.29
CA HIS A 5 -16.39 19.45 20.72
C HIS A 5 -15.98 18.37 19.71
N TRP A 6 -15.03 18.69 18.84
CA TRP A 6 -14.42 17.70 17.96
C TRP A 6 -13.67 16.70 18.84
N ASP A 7 -14.09 15.44 18.82
CA ASP A 7 -13.38 14.36 19.48
C ASP A 7 -12.30 13.84 18.50
N PRO A 8 -11.00 13.97 18.83
CA PRO A 8 -9.91 13.53 17.96
C PRO A 8 -9.99 12.06 17.56
N ILE A 9 -10.58 11.20 18.40
CA ILE A 9 -10.74 9.78 18.13
C ILE A 9 -11.72 9.58 16.97
N TYR A 10 -12.84 10.31 16.97
CA TYR A 10 -13.83 10.24 15.89
C TYR A 10 -13.25 10.77 14.58
N ALA A 11 -12.49 11.86 14.63
CA ALA A 11 -11.81 12.38 13.45
C ALA A 11 -10.81 11.35 12.89
N ALA A 12 -10.03 10.67 13.75
CA ALA A 12 -9.09 9.64 13.33
C ALA A 12 -9.79 8.45 12.66
N ILE A 13 -10.93 8.01 13.17
CA ILE A 13 -11.73 6.94 12.54
C ILE A 13 -12.23 7.36 11.15
N ILE A 14 -12.75 8.58 11.02
CA ILE A 14 -13.21 9.09 9.72
C ILE A 14 -12.05 9.13 8.73
N VAL A 15 -10.90 9.65 9.14
CA VAL A 15 -9.71 9.66 8.29
C VAL A 15 -9.28 8.23 7.90
N ALA A 16 -9.30 7.29 8.84
CA ALA A 16 -9.00 5.89 8.55
C ALA A 16 -10.02 5.24 7.60
N HIS A 17 -11.30 5.59 7.71
CA HIS A 17 -12.37 5.14 6.80
C HIS A 17 -12.14 5.65 5.38
N GLU A 18 -11.87 6.94 5.21
CA GLU A 18 -11.61 7.54 3.91
C GLU A 18 -10.28 7.05 3.30
N ILE A 19 -9.23 6.84 4.11
CA ILE A 19 -8.00 6.17 3.66
C ILE A 19 -8.31 4.74 3.22
N GLY A 20 -9.17 4.01 3.93
CA GLY A 20 -9.66 2.70 3.51
C GLY A 20 -10.24 2.74 2.09
N HIS A 21 -11.09 3.71 1.79
CA HIS A 21 -11.60 3.90 0.43
C HIS A 21 -10.50 4.20 -0.60
N LEU A 22 -9.49 5.01 -0.26
CA LEU A 22 -8.32 5.23 -1.13
C LEU A 22 -7.51 3.94 -1.39
N LEU A 23 -7.49 3.02 -0.43
CA LEU A 23 -6.89 1.69 -0.57
C LEU A 23 -7.77 0.72 -1.39
N GLY A 24 -9.01 1.11 -1.70
CA GLY A 24 -9.99 0.33 -2.46
C GLY A 24 -10.95 -0.48 -1.59
N PHE A 25 -11.06 -0.17 -0.29
CA PHE A 25 -11.96 -0.87 0.61
C PHE A 25 -13.41 -0.49 0.36
N ASP A 26 -14.27 -1.51 0.37
CA ASP A 26 -15.71 -1.35 0.36
C ASP A 26 -16.26 -1.32 1.79
N HIS A 27 -17.49 -0.83 1.94
CA HIS A 27 -18.19 -0.97 3.23
C HIS A 27 -18.39 -2.43 3.58
N VAL A 28 -18.37 -2.73 4.88
CA VAL A 28 -18.56 -4.11 5.38
C VAL A 28 -19.90 -4.65 4.89
N ASP A 29 -19.87 -5.76 4.14
CA ASP A 29 -21.08 -6.45 3.70
C ASP A 29 -21.66 -7.29 4.83
N SER A 30 -22.67 -6.74 5.52
CA SER A 30 -23.39 -7.42 6.60
C SER A 30 -24.12 -8.71 6.18
N SER A 31 -24.30 -8.95 4.87
CA SER A 31 -24.91 -10.19 4.35
C SER A 31 -23.89 -11.32 4.13
N ASN A 32 -22.60 -10.98 4.08
CA ASN A 32 -21.52 -11.94 3.85
C ASN A 32 -20.88 -12.39 5.17
N SER A 33 -21.31 -13.54 5.68
CA SER A 33 -20.78 -14.13 6.93
C SER A 33 -19.33 -14.60 6.87
N THR A 34 -18.69 -14.56 5.69
CA THR A 34 -17.29 -14.96 5.52
C THR A 34 -16.30 -13.83 5.85
N CYS A 35 -16.73 -12.57 5.75
CA CYS A 35 -15.92 -11.41 6.12
C CYS A 35 -16.08 -11.15 7.63
N LYS A 36 -14.99 -11.21 8.39
CA LYS A 36 -15.03 -11.08 9.85
C LYS A 36 -14.25 -9.88 10.33
N CYS A 37 -14.80 -9.18 11.32
CA CYS A 37 -14.04 -8.29 12.17
C CYS A 37 -13.19 -9.11 13.16
N PRO A 38 -11.97 -8.65 13.51
CA PRO A 38 -11.06 -9.42 14.36
C PRO A 38 -11.62 -9.79 15.75
N TRP A 39 -12.50 -8.95 16.31
CA TRP A 39 -13.13 -9.20 17.60
C TRP A 39 -14.64 -9.43 17.44
N GLU A 40 -15.15 -10.49 18.06
CA GLU A 40 -16.57 -10.79 18.09
C GLU A 40 -17.34 -9.64 18.78
N ASN A 41 -18.41 -9.15 18.14
CA ASN A 41 -19.24 -8.01 18.56
C ASN A 41 -18.61 -6.61 18.39
N PHE A 42 -17.47 -6.48 17.71
CA PHE A 42 -16.89 -5.16 17.38
C PHE A 42 -17.20 -4.75 15.94
N MET A 43 -17.39 -3.45 15.76
CA MET A 43 -17.49 -2.83 14.45
C MET A 43 -16.09 -2.63 13.84
N CYS A 44 -15.99 -2.81 12.53
CA CYS A 44 -14.79 -2.47 11.78
C CYS A 44 -14.86 -1.02 11.26
N VAL A 45 -13.71 -0.47 10.87
CA VAL A 45 -13.58 0.92 10.38
C VAL A 45 -14.49 1.18 9.17
N MET A 46 -14.68 0.21 8.27
CA MET A 46 -15.48 0.35 7.05
C MET A 46 -16.99 0.16 7.25
N GLN A 47 -17.52 0.29 8.47
CA GLN A 47 -18.97 0.25 8.63
C GLN A 47 -19.63 1.45 7.93
N PRO A 48 -20.74 1.24 7.19
CA PRO A 48 -21.38 2.30 6.40
C PRO A 48 -22.08 3.36 7.26
N ARG A 49 -22.27 3.09 8.56
CA ARG A 49 -22.94 4.00 9.48
C ARG A 49 -22.17 4.10 10.79
N SER A 50 -21.96 5.34 11.23
CA SER A 50 -21.24 5.72 12.44
C SER A 50 -22.08 5.67 13.73
N PHE A 51 -23.25 5.02 13.70
CA PHE A 51 -24.14 5.02 14.86
C PHE A 51 -23.52 4.14 15.96
N PHE A 52 -23.19 4.78 17.09
CA PHE A 52 -22.76 4.18 18.36
C PHE A 52 -21.26 3.87 18.58
N TRP A 53 -20.34 4.68 18.04
CA TRP A 53 -18.92 4.64 18.48
C TRP A 53 -18.69 5.02 19.96
N ARG A 54 -19.73 5.40 20.70
CA ARG A 54 -19.63 5.77 22.12
C ARG A 54 -19.22 4.61 23.03
N ASP A 55 -19.60 3.38 22.67
CA ASP A 55 -19.37 2.21 23.52
C ASP A 55 -18.27 1.29 22.96
N SER A 56 -17.96 1.38 21.66
CA SER A 56 -16.86 0.65 21.02
C SER A 56 -16.28 1.41 19.82
N VAL A 57 -15.01 1.80 19.96
CA VAL A 57 -14.24 2.51 18.93
C VAL A 57 -13.65 1.45 17.97
N PRO A 58 -13.91 1.52 16.65
CA PRO A 58 -13.36 0.59 15.67
C PRO A 58 -11.87 0.86 15.53
N THR A 59 -11.06 -0.19 15.68
CA THR A 59 -9.60 -0.12 15.57
C THR A 59 -9.06 -1.08 14.53
N SER A 60 -9.93 -1.69 13.72
CA SER A 60 -9.53 -2.69 12.73
C SER A 60 -10.43 -2.70 11.49
N PHE A 61 -9.83 -3.09 10.37
CA PHE A 61 -10.51 -3.41 9.12
C PHE A 61 -10.98 -4.87 9.12
N ASP A 62 -12.00 -5.20 8.34
CA ASP A 62 -12.48 -6.58 8.21
C ASP A 62 -11.54 -7.42 7.33
N SER A 63 -11.64 -8.74 7.48
CA SER A 63 -10.76 -9.69 6.80
C SER A 63 -10.82 -9.64 5.27
N CYS A 64 -11.92 -9.19 4.67
CA CYS A 64 -12.07 -9.17 3.22
C CYS A 64 -11.37 -7.96 2.61
N ASN A 65 -11.56 -6.78 3.20
CA ASN A 65 -10.80 -5.59 2.84
C ASN A 65 -9.29 -5.80 3.04
N MET A 66 -8.87 -6.42 4.16
CA MET A 66 -7.45 -6.75 4.36
C MET A 66 -6.90 -7.71 3.28
N LYS A 67 -7.68 -8.74 2.89
CA LYS A 67 -7.29 -9.63 1.78
C LYS A 67 -7.20 -8.90 0.45
N LEU A 68 -8.10 -7.94 0.19
CA LEU A 68 -8.07 -7.12 -1.02
C LEU A 68 -6.76 -6.34 -1.13
N LEU A 69 -6.32 -5.71 -0.02
CA LEU A 69 -5.05 -4.96 0.03
C LEU A 69 -3.85 -5.88 -0.19
N ILE A 70 -3.81 -7.03 0.50
CA ILE A 70 -2.71 -8.01 0.37
C ILE A 70 -2.60 -8.53 -1.07
N ASN A 71 -3.74 -8.79 -1.72
CA ASN A 71 -3.77 -9.31 -3.09
C ASN A 71 -3.55 -8.22 -4.16
N ASN A 72 -3.73 -6.94 -3.81
CA ASN A 72 -3.60 -5.81 -4.72
C ASN A 72 -2.80 -4.67 -4.06
N PRO A 73 -1.53 -4.91 -3.70
CA PRO A 73 -0.71 -3.91 -3.05
C PRO A 73 -0.53 -2.70 -3.96
N LYS A 74 -0.55 -1.49 -3.38
CA LYS A 74 -0.33 -0.25 -4.12
C LYS A 74 1.18 0.00 -4.16
N SER A 75 1.78 -0.07 -5.36
CA SER A 75 3.25 0.04 -5.53
C SER A 75 3.85 1.29 -4.87
N CYS A 76 3.17 2.44 -4.95
CA CYS A 76 3.62 3.68 -4.33
C CYS A 76 3.61 3.68 -2.79
N LEU A 77 2.99 2.69 -2.14
CA LEU A 77 3.00 2.52 -0.68
C LEU A 77 4.05 1.52 -0.20
N LEU A 78 4.78 0.88 -1.12
CA LEU A 78 5.82 -0.10 -0.79
C LEU A 78 7.22 0.51 -0.69
N ASP A 79 7.36 1.79 -1.08
CA ASP A 79 8.60 2.55 -0.94
C ASP A 79 8.75 3.03 0.52
N CYS A 80 9.30 2.13 1.35
CA CYS A 80 9.54 2.36 2.77
C CYS A 80 10.87 3.06 3.07
N ASP A 81 11.68 3.38 2.05
CA ASP A 81 13.05 3.86 2.24
C ASP A 81 13.14 5.32 2.72
N LYS A 82 12.00 6.00 2.88
CA LYS A 82 11.96 7.33 3.48
C LYS A 82 11.47 7.21 4.92
N PRO A 83 12.34 7.42 5.93
CA PRO A 83 11.85 7.59 7.29
C PRO A 83 10.78 8.68 7.27
N PHE A 84 9.65 8.42 7.91
CA PHE A 84 8.61 9.43 8.05
C PHE A 84 9.16 10.56 8.95
N ILE A 85 9.74 11.59 8.35
CA ILE A 85 10.27 12.77 9.05
C ILE A 85 9.10 13.68 9.43
N ASN A 86 8.20 13.23 10.30
CA ASN A 86 7.35 14.17 11.04
C ASN A 86 6.71 13.57 12.29
N SER A 87 7.51 13.30 13.32
CA SER A 87 6.99 13.28 14.67
C SER A 87 7.88 14.15 15.55
N ASN A 88 7.28 15.12 16.24
CA ASN A 88 7.99 15.91 17.24
C ASN A 88 8.44 15.06 18.46
N ARG A 89 8.14 13.74 18.46
CA ARG A 89 8.48 12.74 19.48
C ARG A 89 8.48 11.33 18.85
N PRO A 90 9.65 10.69 18.70
CA PRO A 90 9.76 9.27 18.35
C PRO A 90 9.01 8.37 19.33
N VAL A 91 8.40 7.29 18.85
CA VAL A 91 7.64 6.32 19.66
C VAL A 91 8.07 4.90 19.34
N CYS A 92 9.02 4.41 20.11
CA CYS A 92 9.46 3.02 20.02
C CYS A 92 8.31 2.02 20.20
N GLY A 93 8.18 1.10 19.23
CA GLY A 93 7.19 0.05 19.17
C GLY A 93 6.00 0.36 18.25
N ASN A 94 6.05 1.45 17.48
CA ASN A 94 5.01 1.83 16.51
C ASN A 94 5.24 1.22 15.11
N ASN A 95 6.28 0.39 14.93
CA ASN A 95 6.73 -0.20 13.65
C ASN A 95 7.20 0.85 12.63
N LEU A 96 7.70 2.00 13.09
CA LEU A 96 8.17 3.07 12.24
C LEU A 96 9.52 3.52 12.78
N ARG A 97 10.60 3.26 12.04
CA ARG A 97 11.93 3.69 12.45
C ARG A 97 12.03 5.21 12.39
N GLU A 98 12.06 5.85 13.55
CA GLU A 98 12.09 7.29 13.71
C GLU A 98 13.50 7.81 14.09
N GLU A 99 13.68 9.13 14.16
CA GLU A 99 14.96 9.73 14.54
C GLU A 99 15.37 9.28 15.95
N GLY A 100 16.60 8.76 16.09
CA GLY A 100 17.12 8.23 17.35
C GLY A 100 16.92 6.72 17.55
N GLU A 101 16.22 6.05 16.63
CA GLU A 101 16.03 4.60 16.63
C GLU A 101 16.89 3.91 15.57
N ASP A 102 17.47 2.76 15.92
CA ASP A 102 18.19 1.92 14.96
C ASP A 102 17.22 1.03 14.16
N CYS A 103 16.12 0.63 14.80
CA CYS A 103 15.10 -0.29 14.28
C CYS A 103 13.81 -0.15 15.11
N ASP A 104 12.66 -0.50 14.54
CA ASP A 104 11.40 -0.65 15.27
C ASP A 104 10.62 -1.87 14.74
N CYS A 105 10.56 -2.93 15.53
CA CYS A 105 9.88 -4.19 15.19
C CYS A 105 8.50 -4.32 15.84
N GLY A 106 7.94 -3.22 16.36
CA GLY A 106 6.70 -3.18 17.10
C GLY A 106 6.84 -3.60 18.57
N PHE A 107 5.70 -3.79 19.23
CA PHE A 107 5.64 -4.30 20.60
C PHE A 107 6.26 -5.71 20.72
N GLU A 108 6.62 -6.09 21.95
CA GLU A 108 7.38 -7.31 22.23
C GLU A 108 6.75 -8.57 21.61
N GLU A 109 5.43 -8.77 21.75
CA GLU A 109 4.77 -9.94 21.15
C GLU A 109 4.86 -9.92 19.62
N SER A 110 4.63 -8.77 18.99
CA SER A 110 4.69 -8.64 17.53
C SER A 110 6.09 -8.86 16.97
N CYS A 111 7.10 -8.31 17.66
CA CYS A 111 8.51 -8.46 17.28
C CYS A 111 9.00 -9.91 17.38
N ILE A 112 8.50 -10.67 18.38
CA ILE A 112 8.75 -12.11 18.51
C ILE A 112 8.07 -12.88 17.39
N LEU A 113 6.78 -12.61 17.13
CA LEU A 113 6.00 -13.30 16.10
C LEU A 113 6.58 -13.10 14.69
N MET A 114 7.11 -11.91 14.41
CA MET A 114 7.80 -11.59 13.15
C MET A 114 9.25 -12.11 13.09
N GLY A 115 9.78 -12.69 14.17
CA GLY A 115 11.16 -13.19 14.23
C GLY A 115 12.24 -12.10 14.30
N ARG A 116 11.84 -10.83 14.42
CA ARG A 116 12.72 -9.64 14.37
C ARG A 116 13.46 -9.37 15.68
N ARG A 117 13.01 -9.97 16.80
CA ARG A 117 13.65 -9.83 18.13
C ARG A 117 15.13 -10.26 18.15
N THR A 118 15.56 -11.07 17.18
CA THR A 118 16.97 -11.46 17.03
C THR A 118 17.87 -10.30 16.61
N CYS A 119 17.32 -9.33 15.88
CA CYS A 119 18.03 -8.16 15.36
C CYS A 119 17.71 -6.89 16.15
N CYS A 120 16.44 -6.70 16.54
CA CYS A 120 15.94 -5.48 17.19
C CYS A 120 15.46 -5.72 18.63
N ASN A 121 15.79 -4.81 19.54
CA ASN A 121 15.23 -4.82 20.90
C ASN A 121 13.92 -4.00 20.93
N PRO A 122 12.75 -4.63 21.13
CA PRO A 122 11.45 -3.94 21.05
C PRO A 122 11.19 -2.95 22.20
N SER A 123 11.97 -3.00 23.29
CA SER A 123 11.81 -2.06 24.40
C SER A 123 12.65 -0.78 24.24
N THR A 124 13.70 -0.83 23.42
CA THR A 124 14.66 0.27 23.26
C THR A 124 14.81 0.76 21.83
N CYS A 125 14.28 0.03 20.83
CA CYS A 125 14.39 0.34 19.41
C CYS A 125 15.85 0.51 18.96
N THR A 126 16.72 -0.32 19.55
CA THR A 126 18.15 -0.41 19.22
C THR A 126 18.47 -1.79 18.71
N PHE A 127 19.51 -1.91 17.88
CA PHE A 127 20.01 -3.22 17.50
C PHE A 127 20.50 -4.02 18.72
N VAL A 128 20.22 -5.32 18.73
CA VAL A 128 20.69 -6.22 19.79
C VAL A 128 22.22 -6.36 19.76
N ASN A 129 22.84 -6.19 18.59
CA ASN A 129 24.28 -6.15 18.41
C ASN A 129 24.68 -4.86 17.67
N PRO A 130 25.69 -4.10 18.14
CA PRO A 130 26.12 -2.84 17.51
C PRO A 130 26.59 -2.98 16.06
N THR A 131 26.87 -4.20 15.61
CA THR A 131 27.31 -4.46 14.25
C THR A 131 26.14 -4.68 13.30
N TYR A 132 24.92 -4.94 13.76
CA TYR A 132 23.75 -5.14 12.89
C TYR A 132 23.37 -3.85 12.16
N GLN A 133 22.64 -4.02 11.05
CA GLN A 133 22.35 -2.94 10.11
C GLN A 133 20.87 -2.87 9.72
N CYS A 134 20.12 -3.96 9.93
CA CYS A 134 18.71 -4.07 9.61
C CYS A 134 18.07 -5.13 10.49
N ASP A 135 16.74 -5.11 10.58
CA ASP A 135 15.93 -6.13 11.23
C ASP A 135 14.75 -6.61 10.36
N GLU A 136 14.48 -5.94 9.23
CA GLU A 136 13.46 -6.31 8.25
C GLU A 136 13.89 -5.98 6.81
N GLY A 137 13.00 -6.26 5.85
CA GLY A 137 13.19 -5.91 4.43
C GLY A 137 13.77 -7.06 3.60
N THR A 138 13.44 -7.07 2.31
CA THR A 138 13.85 -8.13 1.36
C THR A 138 15.36 -8.15 1.13
N CYS A 139 16.08 -7.07 1.43
CA CYS A 139 17.53 -6.95 1.37
C CYS A 139 18.23 -7.11 2.73
N CYS A 140 17.53 -7.54 3.78
CA CYS A 140 18.12 -7.92 5.05
C CYS A 140 18.29 -9.45 5.16
N ASP A 141 19.49 -9.91 5.52
CA ASP A 141 19.75 -11.29 5.89
C ASP A 141 20.64 -11.34 7.13
N LYS A 142 20.25 -12.12 8.13
CA LYS A 142 20.96 -12.25 9.42
C LYS A 142 21.35 -10.89 10.02
N CYS A 143 20.40 -9.96 10.03
CA CYS A 143 20.54 -8.60 10.55
C CYS A 143 21.58 -7.72 9.80
N ARG A 144 21.91 -8.08 8.55
CA ARG A 144 22.89 -7.40 7.70
C ARG A 144 22.33 -7.13 6.31
N PHE A 145 22.77 -6.04 5.69
CA PHE A 145 22.40 -5.76 4.31
C PHE A 145 23.02 -6.77 3.35
N LYS A 146 22.21 -7.29 2.43
CA LYS A 146 22.65 -8.08 1.29
C LYS A 146 23.16 -7.16 0.19
N ARG A 147 24.08 -7.66 -0.66
CA ARG A 147 24.56 -6.93 -1.84
C ARG A 147 24.59 -7.85 -3.07
N GLY A 148 24.05 -7.35 -4.18
CA GLY A 148 24.10 -8.03 -5.48
C GLY A 148 23.15 -9.23 -5.61
N ASN A 149 22.37 -9.55 -4.57
CA ASN A 149 21.27 -10.51 -4.65
C ASN A 149 20.07 -9.86 -5.34
N ILE A 150 19.39 -10.60 -6.22
CA ILE A 150 18.07 -10.20 -6.72
C ILE A 150 17.10 -10.17 -5.54
N CYS A 151 16.37 -9.06 -5.40
CA CYS A 151 15.38 -8.86 -4.35
C CYS A 151 13.94 -8.75 -4.89
N LYS A 152 13.77 -8.40 -6.17
CA LYS A 152 12.50 -8.48 -6.88
C LYS A 152 12.74 -8.94 -8.32
N GLU A 153 11.96 -9.93 -8.74
CA GLU A 153 11.97 -10.43 -10.11
C GLU A 153 11.08 -9.54 -11.00
N PRO A 154 11.45 -9.33 -12.28
CA PRO A 154 10.63 -8.58 -13.22
C PRO A 154 9.25 -9.20 -13.40
N THR A 155 8.21 -8.37 -13.35
CA THR A 155 6.81 -8.81 -13.54
C THR A 155 6.25 -8.54 -14.93
N ASP A 156 6.93 -7.71 -15.72
CA ASP A 156 6.52 -7.26 -17.04
C ASP A 156 7.75 -6.99 -17.91
N GLU A 157 7.59 -6.89 -19.24
CA GLU A 157 8.71 -6.54 -20.12
C GLU A 157 9.24 -5.11 -19.90
N CYS A 158 8.46 -4.25 -19.25
CA CYS A 158 8.84 -2.90 -18.85
C CYS A 158 9.51 -2.84 -17.46
N ASP A 159 9.50 -3.93 -16.71
CA ASP A 159 10.08 -4.04 -15.38
C ASP A 159 11.54 -4.53 -15.48
N LEU A 160 12.41 -4.11 -14.57
CA LEU A 160 13.81 -4.55 -14.52
C LEU A 160 14.03 -5.43 -13.27
N PRO A 161 15.05 -6.30 -13.29
CA PRO A 161 15.41 -7.04 -12.08
C PRO A 161 16.03 -6.09 -11.06
N ASP A 162 15.53 -6.15 -9.83
CA ASP A 162 16.01 -5.31 -8.75
C ASP A 162 17.02 -6.06 -7.87
N PHE A 163 18.07 -5.36 -7.45
CA PHE A 163 19.17 -5.94 -6.69
C PHE A 163 19.43 -5.15 -5.41
N CYS A 164 19.82 -5.86 -4.34
CA CYS A 164 20.22 -5.21 -3.10
C CYS A 164 21.51 -4.40 -3.26
N GLY A 165 21.50 -3.12 -2.89
CA GLY A 165 22.66 -2.21 -2.92
C GLY A 165 23.70 -2.45 -1.80
N GLY A 166 23.27 -3.05 -0.69
CA GLY A 166 24.12 -3.32 0.48
C GLY A 166 24.22 -2.16 1.48
N ASP A 167 23.35 -1.17 1.35
CA ASP A 167 23.29 0.05 2.17
C ASP A 167 21.89 0.34 2.70
N HIS A 168 20.87 -0.37 2.22
CA HIS A 168 19.48 -0.31 2.68
C HIS A 168 18.88 -1.72 2.81
N SER A 169 17.78 -1.82 3.56
CA SER A 169 17.10 -3.09 3.89
C SER A 169 16.01 -3.48 2.90
N TYR A 170 15.42 -2.52 2.20
CA TYR A 170 14.37 -2.76 1.22
C TYR A 170 14.96 -2.89 -0.18
N CYS A 171 14.10 -3.14 -1.16
CA CYS A 171 14.50 -3.33 -2.55
C CYS A 171 13.95 -2.14 -3.33
N GLU A 172 14.84 -1.27 -3.79
CA GLU A 172 14.46 -0.16 -4.66
C GLU A 172 13.90 -0.70 -5.98
N ASP A 173 12.73 -0.20 -6.38
CA ASP A 173 12.02 -0.61 -7.60
C ASP A 173 12.60 0.09 -8.84
N ASN A 174 13.10 -0.68 -9.81
CA ASN A 174 13.67 -0.19 -11.05
C ASN A 174 12.88 -0.70 -12.26
N TYR A 175 12.60 0.21 -13.18
CA TYR A 175 11.90 -0.12 -14.42
C TYR A 175 12.41 0.71 -15.60
N LYS A 176 12.07 0.26 -16.81
CA LYS A 176 12.37 1.01 -18.03
C LYS A 176 11.68 2.36 -17.98
N MET A 177 12.38 3.41 -18.41
CA MET A 177 11.85 4.77 -18.45
C MET A 177 10.46 4.85 -19.12
N ASN A 178 9.57 5.65 -18.53
CA ASN A 178 8.23 5.88 -19.08
C ASN A 178 8.32 6.40 -20.53
N GLY A 179 7.53 5.80 -21.42
CA GLY A 179 7.55 6.10 -22.86
C GLY A 179 8.45 5.20 -23.72
N VAL A 180 9.20 4.26 -23.13
CA VAL A 180 9.88 3.20 -23.90
C VAL A 180 8.84 2.32 -24.60
N ARG A 181 9.06 1.97 -25.86
CA ARG A 181 8.15 1.10 -26.62
C ARG A 181 8.14 -0.33 -26.08
N CYS A 182 6.97 -0.94 -26.08
CA CYS A 182 6.74 -2.31 -25.61
C CYS A 182 5.61 -2.97 -26.43
N ALA A 183 5.35 -4.25 -26.20
CA ALA A 183 4.37 -5.07 -26.92
C ALA A 183 4.55 -5.01 -28.44
N SER A 184 5.78 -5.28 -28.93
CA SER A 184 6.15 -5.16 -30.34
C SER A 184 5.79 -3.78 -30.95
N ASP A 185 6.20 -2.72 -30.26
CA ASP A 185 5.98 -1.31 -30.63
C ASP A 185 4.52 -0.83 -30.66
N SER A 186 3.57 -1.63 -30.16
CA SER A 186 2.15 -1.29 -30.11
C SER A 186 1.72 -0.52 -28.85
N ALA A 187 2.60 -0.44 -27.85
CA ALA A 187 2.34 0.23 -26.57
C ALA A 187 3.61 0.89 -26.01
N TYR A 188 3.47 1.52 -24.85
CA TYR A 188 4.55 2.20 -24.15
C TYR A 188 4.60 1.80 -22.67
N CYS A 189 5.79 1.77 -22.10
CA CYS A 189 6.03 1.54 -20.69
C CYS A 189 5.52 2.73 -19.86
N SER A 190 4.86 2.43 -18.74
CA SER A 190 4.55 3.38 -17.67
C SER A 190 4.66 2.65 -16.34
N ASP A 191 5.51 3.16 -15.44
CA ASP A 191 5.66 2.70 -14.06
C ASP A 191 5.85 1.18 -13.96
N GLY A 192 6.81 0.66 -14.73
CA GLY A 192 7.13 -0.77 -14.78
C GLY A 192 6.20 -1.64 -15.62
N LEU A 193 5.10 -1.11 -16.14
CA LEU A 193 4.10 -1.88 -16.89
C LEU A 193 4.05 -1.48 -18.36
N CYS A 194 3.99 -2.48 -19.27
CA CYS A 194 3.65 -2.22 -20.66
C CYS A 194 2.15 -1.92 -20.80
N MET A 195 1.80 -0.65 -21.03
CA MET A 195 0.43 -0.16 -20.99
C MET A 195 -0.28 -0.31 -22.35
N THR A 196 -0.69 -1.54 -22.67
CA THR A 196 -1.53 -1.80 -23.85
C THR A 196 -2.97 -1.30 -23.64
N LYS A 197 -3.70 -1.03 -24.72
CA LYS A 197 -5.11 -0.59 -24.64
C LYS A 197 -6.01 -1.58 -23.89
N ASN A 198 -5.75 -2.90 -24.05
CA ASN A 198 -6.44 -3.94 -23.28
C ASN A 198 -6.06 -3.91 -21.80
N LYS A 199 -4.79 -3.64 -21.46
CA LYS A 199 -4.36 -3.50 -20.07
C LYS A 199 -5.08 -2.33 -19.38
N TYR A 200 -5.27 -1.21 -20.08
CA TYR A 200 -6.12 -0.11 -19.60
C TYR A 200 -7.57 -0.53 -19.36
N CYS A 201 -8.20 -1.26 -20.29
CA CYS A 201 -9.56 -1.77 -20.08
C CYS A 201 -9.66 -2.67 -18.85
N ASN A 202 -8.71 -3.59 -18.66
CA ASN A 202 -8.70 -4.49 -17.50
C ASN A 202 -8.48 -3.74 -16.19
N LEU A 203 -7.65 -2.69 -16.17
CA LEU A 203 -7.44 -1.86 -14.98
C LEU A 203 -8.66 -1.01 -14.62
N LEU A 204 -9.36 -0.48 -15.63
CA LEU A 204 -10.56 0.34 -15.42
C LEU A 204 -11.80 -0.49 -15.11
N PHE A 205 -11.88 -1.70 -15.67
CA PHE A 205 -13.04 -2.58 -15.58
C PHE A 205 -12.63 -4.02 -15.21
N PRO A 206 -12.05 -4.22 -14.01
CA PRO A 206 -11.42 -5.49 -13.61
C PRO A 206 -12.37 -6.68 -13.52
N HIS A 207 -13.67 -6.44 -13.39
CA HIS A 207 -14.72 -7.47 -13.34
C HIS A 207 -15.48 -7.65 -14.66
N SER A 208 -15.06 -6.94 -15.70
CA SER A 208 -15.67 -7.07 -17.03
C SER A 208 -14.77 -7.92 -17.92
N ASN A 209 -15.35 -8.80 -18.73
CA ASN A 209 -14.64 -9.46 -19.82
C ASN A 209 -14.48 -8.51 -21.03
N SER A 210 -14.36 -7.20 -20.79
CA SER A 210 -14.30 -6.19 -21.84
C SER A 210 -12.88 -6.09 -22.37
N SER A 211 -12.75 -6.02 -23.70
CA SER A 211 -11.49 -5.72 -24.37
C SER A 211 -11.62 -4.40 -25.13
N TYR A 212 -10.48 -3.79 -25.41
CA TYR A 212 -10.41 -2.62 -26.25
C TYR A 212 -10.90 -2.96 -27.67
N SER A 213 -11.65 -2.02 -28.25
CA SER A 213 -12.15 -2.11 -29.62
C SER A 213 -11.86 -0.81 -30.38
N ASP A 214 -11.12 -0.92 -31.49
CA ASP A 214 -10.84 0.23 -32.36
C ASP A 214 -12.11 0.84 -32.95
N THR A 215 -13.14 0.03 -33.25
CA THR A 215 -14.41 0.54 -33.77
C THR A 215 -15.16 1.35 -32.72
N CYS A 216 -15.19 0.86 -31.48
CA CYS A 216 -15.79 1.58 -30.35
C CYS A 216 -15.04 2.90 -30.09
N TYR A 217 -13.70 2.85 -30.08
CA TYR A 217 -12.89 4.05 -29.87
C TYR A 217 -13.08 5.09 -30.98
N ALA A 218 -13.08 4.67 -32.25
CA ALA A 218 -13.31 5.56 -33.39
C ALA A 218 -14.72 6.18 -33.35
N PHE A 219 -15.74 5.36 -33.03
CA PHE A 219 -17.11 5.81 -32.85
C PHE A 219 -17.20 6.85 -31.72
N ALA A 220 -16.72 6.53 -30.51
CA ALA A 220 -16.74 7.45 -29.37
C ALA A 220 -15.97 8.76 -29.64
N SER A 221 -14.80 8.66 -30.27
CA SER A 221 -13.96 9.81 -30.64
C SER A 221 -14.63 10.72 -31.67
N SER A 222 -15.54 10.20 -32.49
CA SER A 222 -16.31 10.99 -33.45
C SER A 222 -17.35 11.90 -32.77
N TYR A 223 -17.80 11.56 -31.55
CA TYR A 223 -18.73 12.38 -30.76
C TYR A 223 -18.00 13.41 -29.89
N THR A 224 -16.83 13.07 -29.33
CA THR A 224 -16.05 14.04 -28.54
C THR A 224 -15.49 15.18 -29.39
N ASN A 225 -15.26 14.96 -30.69
CA ASN A 225 -14.93 16.04 -31.63
C ASN A 225 -16.08 17.04 -31.87
N ARG A 226 -17.34 16.72 -31.51
CA ARG A 226 -18.45 17.70 -31.53
C ARG A 226 -18.49 18.59 -30.29
N ALA A 227 -17.80 18.23 -29.20
CA ALA A 227 -17.73 19.06 -27.99
C ALA A 227 -16.67 20.17 -28.10
N CYS A 228 -15.66 20.02 -28.98
CA CYS A 228 -14.61 21.02 -29.20
C CYS A 228 -14.72 21.80 -30.52
N THR A 229 -15.64 21.41 -31.42
CA THR A 229 -15.96 22.23 -32.60
C THR A 229 -17.16 23.12 -32.27
N GLY A 230 -16.87 24.19 -31.53
CA GLY A 230 -17.78 25.31 -31.41
C GLY A 230 -18.20 25.78 -32.80
N LEU A 231 -19.50 26.00 -32.94
CA LEU A 231 -20.15 26.74 -34.03
C LEU A 231 -19.25 27.89 -34.52
N THR A 232 -18.90 27.88 -35.80
CA THR A 232 -18.63 29.10 -36.56
C THR A 232 -19.86 29.43 -37.39
#